data_AF-A0A438E8L5-F1
#
_entry.id   AF-A0A438E8L5-F1
#
_cell.length_a   1.000
_cell.length_b   1.000
_cell.length_c   1.000
_cell.angle_alpha   90.00
_cell.angle_beta   90.00
_cell.angle_gamma   90.00
#
_symmetry.space_group_name_H-M   'P 1'
#
loop_
_entity.id
_entity.type
_entity.pdbx_description
1 polymer ?
#
loop_
_entity_poly.entity_id
_entity_poly.type
_entity_poly.pdbx_seq_one_letter_code
_entity_poly.pdbx_strand_id
1 'polypeptide(L)'
;MKARRNFLSKIRVNEVSLSSNDEIKEGVCRAYQSLLSESGDWRPSINGLNFKELGEGLASSLEVMFFKEEIFAALSSCCGDKAPGPDGFTMAFWLFCWDVVKSEILGAVDLRDFRPISLVRSVYKLLAKVLANRLKLVMGEVISDSQQAFVQGRQILDIVLIVSKVLDSRLKDNTPDLLLKMDIEKAFNHVNWDFLMDVMSKMGLGIDGLIG
;
A
#
# COMPACT_ATOMS: atom_id res chain seq x y z
N MET A 1 31.66 23.92 -11.88
CA MET A 1 30.28 23.58 -12.30
C MET A 1 29.32 24.25 -11.31
N LYS A 2 28.57 25.27 -11.74
CA LYS A 2 27.77 26.12 -10.83
C LYS A 2 26.39 25.47 -10.63
N ALA A 3 26.09 24.97 -9.45
CA ALA A 3 24.78 24.45 -9.12
C ALA A 3 23.73 25.56 -9.25
N ARG A 4 22.74 25.40 -10.13
CA ARG A 4 21.56 26.27 -10.19
C ARG A 4 20.75 26.04 -8.91
N ARG A 5 20.85 26.95 -7.95
CA ARG A 5 19.93 27.01 -6.81
C ARG A 5 18.60 27.56 -7.33
N ASN A 6 17.59 26.70 -7.44
CA ASN A 6 16.22 27.13 -7.74
C ASN A 6 15.70 27.87 -6.51
N PHE A 7 15.47 29.18 -6.63
CA PHE A 7 14.89 29.99 -5.57
C PHE A 7 13.41 30.25 -5.90
N LEU A 8 12.52 29.84 -5.01
CA LEU A 8 11.09 30.04 -5.15
C LEU A 8 10.74 31.43 -4.61
N SER A 9 10.64 32.43 -5.50
CA SER A 9 10.42 33.83 -5.12
C SER A 9 8.95 34.22 -4.97
N LYS A 10 8.02 33.40 -5.49
CA LYS A 10 6.59 33.70 -5.48
C LYS A 10 5.77 32.42 -5.68
N ILE A 11 4.68 32.27 -4.94
CA ILE A 11 3.68 31.21 -5.15
C ILE A 11 2.27 31.80 -5.28
N ARG A 12 1.36 31.09 -5.93
CA ARG A 12 -0.05 31.46 -6.03
C ARG A 12 -0.89 30.38 -5.38
N VAL A 13 -1.68 30.74 -4.37
CA VAL A 13 -2.61 29.84 -3.66
C VAL A 13 -3.98 30.50 -3.68
N ASN A 14 -5.00 29.82 -4.22
CA ASN A 14 -6.38 30.34 -4.36
C ASN A 14 -6.44 31.78 -4.91
N GLU A 15 -5.75 32.00 -6.04
CA GLU A 15 -5.64 33.31 -6.73
C GLU A 15 -4.85 34.40 -5.98
N VAL A 16 -4.46 34.18 -4.72
CA VAL A 16 -3.64 35.11 -3.94
C VAL A 16 -2.16 34.87 -4.21
N SER A 17 -1.41 35.94 -4.45
CA SER A 17 0.02 35.89 -4.76
C SER A 17 0.84 36.14 -3.50
N LEU A 18 1.61 35.15 -3.07
CA LEU A 18 2.44 35.18 -1.86
C LEU A 18 3.91 35.38 -2.27
N SER A 19 4.60 36.33 -1.65
CA SER A 19 5.92 36.79 -2.12
C SER A 19 6.99 36.89 -1.04
N SER A 20 6.61 36.96 0.24
CA SER A 20 7.58 36.84 1.33
C SER A 20 7.88 35.38 1.65
N ASN A 21 9.08 35.08 2.15
CA ASN A 21 9.45 33.70 2.51
C ASN A 21 8.52 33.10 3.58
N ASP A 22 8.03 33.92 4.51
CA ASP A 22 7.14 33.46 5.59
C ASP A 22 5.73 33.22 5.07
N GLU A 23 5.21 34.09 4.19
CA GLU A 23 3.95 33.86 3.47
C GLU A 23 4.01 32.61 2.60
N ILE A 24 5.13 32.39 1.90
CA ILE A 24 5.32 31.21 1.05
C ILE A 24 5.30 29.94 1.92
N LYS A 25 6.03 29.92 3.04
CA LYS A 25 6.04 28.80 3.98
C LYS A 25 4.65 28.54 4.55
N GLU A 26 4.00 29.58 5.06
CA GLU A 26 2.69 29.44 5.69
C GLU A 26 1.61 29.04 4.68
N GLY A 27 1.65 29.62 3.47
CA GLY A 27 0.75 29.26 2.37
C GLY A 27 0.92 27.81 1.93
N VAL A 28 2.15 27.31 1.85
CA VAL A 28 2.43 25.89 1.58
C VAL A 28 1.93 25.03 2.73
N CYS A 29 2.28 25.35 3.98
CA CYS A 29 1.82 24.60 5.15
C CYS A 29 0.31 24.52 5.20
N ARG A 30 -0.40 25.64 5.01
CA ARG A 30 -1.87 25.70 5.04
C ARG A 30 -2.50 24.94 3.88
N ALA A 31 -1.92 25.01 2.67
CA ALA A 31 -2.41 24.26 1.53
C ALA A 31 -2.27 22.75 1.76
N TYR A 32 -1.12 22.28 2.24
CA TYR A 32 -0.94 20.86 2.57
C TYR A 32 -1.77 20.45 3.78
N GLN A 33 -1.88 21.31 4.80
CA GLN A 33 -2.72 21.03 5.96
C GLN A 33 -4.18 20.91 5.54
N SER A 34 -4.69 21.79 4.67
CA SER A 34 -6.04 21.67 4.11
C SER A 34 -6.21 20.44 3.21
N LEU A 35 -5.18 20.06 2.46
CA LEU A 35 -5.20 18.89 1.57
C LEU A 35 -5.15 17.56 2.36
N LEU A 36 -4.45 17.56 3.48
CA LEU A 36 -4.20 16.39 4.32
C LEU A 36 -5.12 16.33 5.55
N SER A 37 -5.85 17.39 5.85
CA SER A 37 -6.87 17.39 6.90
C SER A 37 -8.15 16.82 6.34
N GLU A 38 -8.73 15.87 7.05
CA GLU A 38 -10.03 15.33 6.72
C GLU A 38 -11.11 16.33 7.16
N SER A 39 -12.03 16.67 6.26
CA SER A 39 -13.30 17.25 6.69
C SER A 39 -13.99 16.20 7.58
N GLY A 40 -14.41 16.58 8.77
CA GLY A 40 -15.10 15.71 9.74
C GLY A 40 -16.51 15.29 9.28
N ASP A 41 -16.69 15.02 8.00
CA ASP A 41 -17.94 14.60 7.39
C ASP A 41 -18.38 13.23 7.93
N TRP A 42 -19.69 13.00 7.88
CA TRP A 42 -20.32 11.74 8.29
C TRP A 42 -19.65 10.52 7.61
N ARG A 43 -19.39 9.47 8.41
CA ARG A 43 -18.81 8.20 7.93
C ARG A 43 -19.73 7.03 8.21
N PRO A 44 -19.88 6.09 7.25
CA PRO A 44 -20.54 4.83 7.51
C PRO A 44 -19.76 4.05 8.58
N SER A 45 -20.45 3.59 9.62
CA SER A 45 -19.85 2.67 10.58
C SER A 45 -19.71 1.29 9.95
N ILE A 46 -18.57 0.66 10.17
CA ILE A 46 -18.34 -0.75 9.83
C ILE A 46 -18.78 -1.70 10.95
N ASN A 47 -19.39 -1.18 12.02
CA ASN A 47 -19.93 -1.99 13.10
C ASN A 47 -21.22 -2.68 12.62
N GLY A 48 -21.31 -3.99 12.83
CA GLY A 48 -22.41 -4.83 12.33
C GLY A 48 -22.19 -5.38 10.92
N LEU A 49 -21.08 -5.07 10.25
CA LEU A 49 -20.66 -5.79 9.05
C LEU A 49 -19.99 -7.11 9.43
N ASN A 50 -20.31 -8.17 8.71
CA ASN A 50 -19.68 -9.48 8.86
C ASN A 50 -18.41 -9.54 8.00
N PHE A 51 -17.26 -9.60 8.66
CA PHE A 51 -15.98 -9.85 8.02
C PHE A 51 -15.63 -11.34 8.14
N LYS A 52 -14.99 -11.91 7.10
CA LYS A 52 -14.31 -13.19 7.26
C LYS A 52 -13.05 -12.92 8.08
N GLU A 53 -12.91 -13.66 9.17
CA GLU A 53 -11.77 -13.53 10.07
C GLU A 53 -10.76 -14.64 9.80
N LEU A 54 -9.48 -14.30 9.85
CA LEU A 54 -8.40 -15.27 9.80
C LEU A 54 -8.43 -16.18 11.04
N GLY A 55 -8.24 -17.48 10.82
CA GLY A 55 -8.01 -18.39 11.94
C GLY A 55 -6.71 -18.03 12.67
N GLU A 56 -6.71 -18.13 14.01
CA GLU A 56 -5.59 -17.76 14.88
C GLU A 56 -4.23 -18.29 14.39
N GLY A 57 -4.16 -19.55 13.98
CA GLY A 57 -2.91 -20.15 13.49
C GLY A 57 -2.35 -19.50 12.22
N LEU A 58 -3.21 -19.04 11.30
CA LEU A 58 -2.78 -18.32 10.10
C LEU A 58 -2.40 -16.88 10.45
N ALA A 59 -3.13 -16.22 11.36
CA ALA A 59 -2.79 -14.88 11.83
C ALA A 59 -1.41 -14.85 12.50
N SER A 60 -1.15 -15.76 13.46
CA SER A 60 0.15 -15.85 14.15
C SER A 60 1.30 -16.16 13.18
N SER A 61 1.06 -16.88 12.09
CA SER A 61 2.10 -17.16 11.09
C SER A 61 2.60 -15.91 10.36
N LEU A 62 1.79 -14.85 10.29
CA LEU A 62 2.16 -13.58 9.67
C LEU A 62 3.07 -12.73 10.57
N GLU A 63 2.98 -12.91 11.88
CA GLU A 63 3.65 -12.13 12.93
C GLU A 63 5.05 -12.68 13.28
N VAL A 64 5.41 -13.87 12.78
CA VAL A 64 6.75 -14.45 12.99
C VAL A 64 7.83 -13.57 12.36
N MET A 65 9.07 -13.60 12.86
CA MET A 65 10.19 -12.89 12.25
C MET A 65 10.41 -13.30 10.77
N PHE A 66 10.93 -12.39 9.94
CA PHE A 66 11.24 -12.72 8.54
C PHE A 66 12.40 -13.71 8.44
N PHE A 67 12.21 -14.73 7.60
CA PHE A 67 13.28 -15.69 7.32
C PHE A 67 14.22 -15.17 6.24
N LYS A 68 15.49 -15.56 6.31
CA LYS A 68 16.49 -15.16 5.32
C LYS A 68 16.11 -15.64 3.92
N GLU A 69 15.58 -16.85 3.82
CA GLU A 69 15.13 -17.49 2.59
C GLU A 69 13.95 -16.73 1.97
N GLU A 70 13.05 -16.23 2.82
CA GLU A 70 11.91 -15.42 2.41
C GLU A 70 12.35 -14.06 1.87
N ILE A 71 13.28 -13.39 2.56
CA ILE A 71 13.88 -12.13 2.10
C ILE A 71 14.59 -12.35 0.77
N PHE A 72 15.36 -13.42 0.64
CA PHE A 72 16.05 -13.76 -0.60
C PHE A 72 15.07 -14.08 -1.74
N ALA A 73 13.98 -14.80 -1.47
CA ALA A 73 12.93 -15.08 -2.44
C ALA A 73 12.22 -13.79 -2.89
N ALA A 74 11.90 -12.89 -1.95
CA ALA A 74 11.33 -11.58 -2.26
C ALA A 74 12.27 -10.75 -3.15
N LEU A 75 13.56 -10.73 -2.82
CA LEU A 75 14.59 -10.06 -3.59
C LEU A 75 14.74 -10.65 -5.00
N SER A 76 14.77 -11.97 -5.11
CA SER A 76 14.85 -12.70 -6.39
C SER A 76 13.61 -12.49 -7.27
N SER A 77 12.43 -12.37 -6.66
CA SER A 77 11.19 -12.08 -7.37
C SER A 77 11.08 -10.63 -7.88
N CYS A 78 11.92 -9.73 -7.36
CA CYS A 78 11.99 -8.36 -7.85
C CYS A 78 12.83 -8.34 -9.13
N CYS A 79 12.20 -8.65 -10.28
CA CYS A 79 12.87 -8.62 -11.59
C CYS A 79 13.77 -7.38 -11.76
N GLY A 80 14.99 -7.62 -12.24
CA GLY A 80 16.04 -6.62 -12.42
C GLY A 80 15.73 -5.49 -13.41
N ASP A 81 14.65 -5.60 -14.19
CA ASP A 81 14.28 -4.66 -15.26
C ASP A 81 13.41 -3.49 -14.78
N LYS A 82 13.13 -3.40 -13.47
CA LYS A 82 12.45 -2.23 -12.90
C LYS A 82 13.41 -1.06 -12.82
N ALA A 83 12.95 0.12 -13.26
CA ALA A 83 13.73 1.35 -13.23
C ALA A 83 14.33 1.60 -11.82
N PRO A 84 15.59 2.06 -11.73
CA PRO A 84 16.23 2.35 -10.46
C PRO A 84 15.45 3.42 -9.67
N GLY A 85 15.52 3.33 -8.35
CA GLY A 85 14.98 4.39 -7.50
C GLY A 85 15.78 5.69 -7.65
N PRO A 86 15.39 6.77 -6.94
CA PRO A 86 16.18 8.00 -6.87
C PRO A 86 17.58 7.82 -6.27
N ASP A 87 17.83 6.66 -5.64
CA ASP A 87 19.12 6.18 -5.14
C ASP A 87 20.02 5.60 -6.24
N GLY A 88 19.51 5.37 -7.45
CA GLY A 88 20.27 4.89 -8.61
C GLY A 88 20.56 3.39 -8.61
N PHE A 89 20.19 2.65 -7.56
CA PHE A 89 20.42 1.20 -7.49
C PHE A 89 19.22 0.41 -8.01
N THR A 90 19.48 -0.54 -8.92
CA THR A 90 18.49 -1.50 -9.39
C THR A 90 18.40 -2.69 -8.43
N MET A 91 17.29 -3.44 -8.47
CA MET A 91 17.17 -4.68 -7.67
C MET A 91 18.23 -5.73 -8.03
N ALA A 92 18.78 -5.68 -9.26
CA ALA A 92 19.89 -6.51 -9.68
C ALA A 92 21.19 -6.25 -8.89
N PHE A 93 21.46 -4.99 -8.52
CA PHE A 93 22.60 -4.66 -7.64
C PHE A 93 22.47 -5.34 -6.28
N TRP A 94 21.28 -5.29 -5.69
CA TRP A 94 20.98 -5.91 -4.39
C TRP A 94 21.12 -7.43 -4.42
N LEU A 95 20.69 -8.06 -5.52
CA LEU A 95 20.88 -9.49 -5.77
C LEU A 95 22.35 -9.86 -5.89
N PHE A 96 23.10 -9.12 -6.72
CA PHE A 96 24.53 -9.36 -6.94
C PHE A 96 25.35 -9.20 -5.66
N CYS A 97 25.03 -8.17 -4.86
CA CYS A 97 25.73 -7.87 -3.62
C CYS A 97 25.14 -8.58 -2.39
N TRP A 98 24.24 -9.56 -2.56
CA TRP A 98 23.52 -10.20 -1.44
C TRP A 98 24.45 -10.65 -0.32
N ASP A 99 25.58 -11.28 -0.64
CA ASP A 99 26.52 -11.76 0.37
C ASP A 99 27.17 -10.66 1.20
N VAL A 100 27.22 -9.43 0.69
CA VAL A 100 27.74 -8.26 1.38
C VAL A 100 26.63 -7.60 2.21
N VAL A 101 25.43 -7.41 1.63
CA VAL A 101 24.34 -6.64 2.26
C VAL A 101 23.43 -7.46 3.18
N LYS A 102 23.48 -8.80 3.11
CA LYS A 102 22.59 -9.69 3.89
C LYS A 102 22.66 -9.43 5.39
N SER A 103 23.86 -9.15 5.93
CA SER A 103 24.02 -8.93 7.37
C SER A 103 23.36 -7.63 7.82
N GLU A 104 23.45 -6.58 7.00
CA GLU A 104 22.81 -5.29 7.29
C GLU A 104 21.29 -5.39 7.18
N ILE A 105 20.78 -6.10 6.16
CA ILE A 105 19.33 -6.31 5.97
C ILE A 105 18.75 -7.16 7.11
N LEU A 106 19.42 -8.26 7.49
CA LEU A 106 18.97 -9.10 8.60
C LEU A 106 19.04 -8.33 9.94
N GLY A 107 20.07 -7.51 10.15
CA GLY A 107 20.16 -6.63 11.31
C GLY A 107 19.07 -5.56 11.34
N ALA A 108 18.66 -5.04 10.18
CA ALA A 108 17.56 -4.08 10.06
C ALA A 108 16.19 -4.69 10.42
N VAL A 109 16.01 -5.98 10.11
CA VAL A 109 14.79 -6.73 10.45
C VAL A 109 14.68 -6.99 11.96
N ASP A 110 15.80 -7.12 12.68
CA ASP A 110 15.83 -7.31 14.14
C ASP A 110 15.58 -6.00 14.93
N LEU A 111 15.32 -4.86 14.25
CA LEU A 111 14.95 -3.53 14.76
C LEU A 111 15.86 -2.88 15.83
N ARG A 112 16.80 -3.62 16.42
CA ARG A 112 17.59 -3.20 17.59
C ARG A 112 18.77 -2.29 17.24
N ASP A 113 19.27 -2.31 16.01
CA ASP A 113 20.52 -1.63 15.63
C ASP A 113 20.44 -0.74 14.37
N PHE A 114 19.25 -0.30 13.95
CA PHE A 114 19.14 0.45 12.70
C PHE A 114 19.73 1.87 12.79
N ARG A 115 20.82 2.14 12.06
CA ARG A 115 21.33 3.49 11.79
C ARG A 115 21.06 3.86 10.33
N PRO A 116 20.22 4.87 10.03
CA PRO A 116 19.81 5.16 8.66
C PRO A 116 20.85 6.01 7.92
N ILE A 117 21.56 5.43 6.97
CA ILE A 117 22.34 6.17 5.97
C ILE A 117 21.97 5.63 4.58
N SER A 118 21.19 6.42 3.82
CA SER A 118 20.73 6.31 2.40
C SER A 118 20.12 5.00 1.87
N LEU A 119 20.36 3.83 2.48
CA LEU A 119 19.86 2.51 2.08
C LEU A 119 18.36 2.27 2.35
N VAL A 120 17.75 3.17 3.14
CA VAL A 120 16.43 2.97 3.76
C VAL A 120 15.33 2.66 2.75
N ARG A 121 15.40 3.22 1.52
CA ARG A 121 14.33 3.10 0.54
C ARG A 121 14.29 1.75 -0.20
N SER A 122 15.44 1.19 -0.57
CA SER A 122 15.50 -0.13 -1.21
C SER A 122 15.17 -1.24 -0.21
N VAL A 123 15.66 -1.12 1.02
CA VAL A 123 15.34 -2.03 2.14
C VAL A 123 13.85 -1.99 2.46
N TYR A 124 13.24 -0.81 2.60
CA TYR A 124 11.78 -0.70 2.82
C TYR A 124 10.97 -1.38 1.70
N LYS A 125 11.36 -1.21 0.43
CA LYS A 125 10.69 -1.89 -0.69
C LYS A 125 10.80 -3.41 -0.58
N LEU A 126 11.96 -3.92 -0.16
CA LEU A 126 12.17 -5.35 0.04
C LEU A 126 11.30 -5.87 1.19
N LEU A 127 11.30 -5.18 2.34
CA LEU A 127 10.46 -5.56 3.50
C LEU A 127 8.98 -5.50 3.17
N ALA A 128 8.52 -4.44 2.49
CA ALA A 128 7.15 -4.33 2.00
C ALA A 128 6.80 -5.47 1.03
N LYS A 129 7.76 -5.93 0.21
CA LYS A 129 7.57 -7.07 -0.69
C LYS A 129 7.46 -8.40 0.07
N VAL A 130 8.29 -8.60 1.10
CA VAL A 130 8.20 -9.76 2.01
C VAL A 130 6.82 -9.80 2.67
N LEU A 131 6.39 -8.69 3.28
CA LEU A 131 5.06 -8.55 3.88
C LEU A 131 3.94 -8.81 2.88
N ALA A 132 4.03 -8.24 1.68
CA ALA A 132 3.04 -8.47 0.63
C ALA A 132 2.98 -9.95 0.21
N ASN A 133 4.11 -10.66 0.18
CA ASN A 133 4.13 -12.09 -0.13
C ASN A 133 3.47 -12.93 0.97
N ARG A 134 3.63 -12.57 2.26
CA ARG A 134 2.91 -13.21 3.37
C ARG A 134 1.41 -12.98 3.29
N LEU A 135 1.01 -11.72 3.17
CA LEU A 135 -0.40 -11.33 3.05
C LEU A 135 -1.06 -12.04 1.87
N LYS A 136 -0.37 -12.14 0.73
CA LYS A 136 -0.87 -12.82 -0.48
C LYS A 136 -1.34 -14.25 -0.21
N LEU A 137 -0.73 -14.98 0.73
CA LEU A 137 -1.12 -16.35 1.06
C LEU A 137 -2.44 -16.42 1.84
N VAL A 138 -2.76 -15.38 2.60
CA VAL A 138 -3.94 -15.34 3.47
C VAL A 138 -5.09 -14.50 2.92
N MET A 139 -4.82 -13.59 1.98
CA MET A 139 -5.85 -12.67 1.47
C MET A 139 -7.08 -13.42 0.94
N GLY A 140 -6.91 -14.62 0.37
CA GLY A 140 -8.01 -15.43 -0.15
C GLY A 140 -9.04 -15.87 0.90
N GLU A 141 -8.64 -15.98 2.16
CA GLU A 141 -9.49 -16.42 3.27
C GLU A 141 -10.37 -15.27 3.80
N VAL A 142 -9.85 -14.05 3.83
CA VAL A 142 -10.52 -12.88 4.43
C VAL A 142 -11.36 -12.08 3.44
N ILE A 143 -11.06 -12.17 2.15
CA ILE A 143 -11.81 -11.43 1.13
C ILE A 143 -13.03 -12.22 0.64
N SER A 144 -14.02 -11.48 0.14
CA SER A 144 -15.18 -12.07 -0.53
C SER A 144 -14.76 -12.83 -1.80
N ASP A 145 -15.49 -13.91 -2.10
CA ASP A 145 -15.30 -14.70 -3.33
C ASP A 145 -15.67 -13.92 -4.60
N SER A 146 -16.39 -12.81 -4.45
CA SER A 146 -16.68 -11.87 -5.54
C SER A 146 -15.48 -10.98 -5.93
N GLN A 147 -14.46 -10.85 -5.08
CA GLN A 147 -13.31 -9.99 -5.37
C GLN A 147 -12.27 -10.72 -6.23
N GLN A 148 -12.20 -10.41 -7.52
CA GLN A 148 -11.34 -11.15 -8.46
C GLN A 148 -9.96 -10.54 -8.69
N ALA A 149 -9.79 -9.23 -8.46
CA ALA A 149 -8.53 -8.55 -8.70
C ALA A 149 -7.57 -8.64 -7.49
N PHE A 150 -6.27 -8.74 -7.77
CA PHE A 150 -5.18 -8.74 -6.77
C PHE A 150 -5.20 -9.90 -5.76
N VAL A 151 -5.90 -11.00 -6.09
CA VAL A 151 -5.94 -12.22 -5.29
C VAL A 151 -5.14 -13.32 -5.98
N GLN A 152 -4.31 -14.05 -5.23
CA GLN A 152 -3.61 -15.19 -5.81
C GLN A 152 -4.59 -16.25 -6.29
N GLY A 153 -4.40 -16.73 -7.53
CA GLY A 153 -5.21 -17.80 -8.11
C GLY A 153 -6.52 -17.34 -8.74
N ARG A 154 -6.87 -16.05 -8.68
CA ARG A 154 -8.04 -15.48 -9.35
C ARG A 154 -7.63 -14.73 -10.62
N GLN A 155 -8.43 -14.84 -11.68
CA GLN A 155 -8.15 -14.16 -12.94
C GLN A 155 -9.13 -13.01 -13.15
N ILE A 156 -8.62 -11.87 -13.63
CA ILE A 156 -9.47 -10.72 -13.97
C ILE A 156 -10.50 -11.06 -15.06
N LEU A 157 -10.23 -12.07 -15.90
CA LEU A 157 -11.18 -12.50 -16.92
C LEU A 157 -12.43 -13.18 -16.33
N ASP A 158 -12.33 -13.75 -15.14
CA ASP A 158 -13.46 -14.43 -14.48
C ASP A 158 -14.57 -13.44 -14.12
N ILE A 159 -14.22 -12.23 -13.66
CA ILE A 159 -15.21 -11.18 -13.36
C ILE A 159 -15.98 -10.77 -14.63
N VAL A 160 -15.29 -10.69 -15.77
CA VAL A 160 -15.90 -10.28 -17.04
C VAL A 160 -16.93 -11.32 -17.47
N LEU A 161 -16.58 -12.60 -17.37
CA LEU A 161 -17.50 -13.70 -17.69
C LEU A 161 -18.71 -13.75 -16.75
N ILE A 162 -18.51 -13.54 -15.46
CA ILE A 162 -19.60 -13.50 -14.47
C ILE A 162 -20.55 -12.35 -14.80
N VAL A 163 -20.03 -11.14 -15.02
CA VAL A 163 -20.85 -9.96 -15.35
C VAL A 163 -21.62 -10.17 -16.66
N SER A 164 -20.98 -10.67 -17.71
CA SER A 164 -21.65 -10.96 -18.98
C SER A 164 -22.80 -11.96 -18.81
N LYS A 165 -22.59 -13.06 -18.05
CA LYS A 165 -23.66 -14.04 -17.78
C LYS A 165 -24.82 -13.43 -17.01
N VAL A 166 -24.54 -12.61 -16.00
CA VAL A 166 -25.57 -11.92 -15.21
C VAL A 166 -26.37 -10.98 -16.12
N LEU A 167 -25.71 -10.18 -16.95
CA LEU A 167 -26.37 -9.28 -17.89
C LEU A 167 -27.24 -10.06 -18.90
N ASP A 168 -26.71 -11.12 -19.50
CA ASP A 168 -27.44 -11.93 -20.48
C ASP A 168 -28.69 -12.59 -19.88
N SER A 169 -28.62 -13.05 -18.63
CA SER A 169 -29.78 -13.61 -17.92
C SER A 169 -30.86 -12.55 -17.72
N ARG A 170 -30.46 -11.36 -17.25
CA ARG A 170 -31.40 -10.27 -16.95
C ARG A 170 -32.07 -9.70 -18.19
N LEU A 171 -31.33 -9.61 -19.30
CA LEU A 171 -31.88 -9.20 -20.59
C LEU A 171 -32.94 -10.19 -21.12
N LYS A 172 -32.84 -11.48 -20.77
CA LYS A 172 -33.83 -12.50 -21.15
C LYS A 172 -35.08 -12.49 -20.28
N ASP A 173 -34.93 -12.20 -18.99
CA ASP A 173 -36.03 -12.25 -18.01
C ASP A 173 -36.98 -11.03 -18.09
N ASN A 174 -36.62 -10.00 -18.87
CA ASN A 174 -37.41 -8.79 -19.14
C ASN A 174 -37.87 -8.05 -17.86
N THR A 175 -37.14 -8.25 -16.76
CA THR A 175 -37.35 -7.57 -15.48
C THR A 175 -36.52 -6.29 -15.43
N PRO A 176 -37.05 -5.17 -14.91
CA PRO A 176 -36.26 -3.98 -14.67
C PRO A 176 -35.13 -4.29 -13.68
N ASP A 177 -33.90 -3.94 -14.04
CA ASP A 177 -32.70 -4.15 -13.22
C ASP A 177 -31.78 -2.91 -13.27
N LEU A 178 -30.90 -2.77 -12.28
CA LEU A 178 -30.00 -1.64 -12.12
C LEU A 178 -28.54 -2.10 -12.04
N LEU A 179 -27.73 -1.69 -13.02
CA LEU A 179 -26.29 -1.86 -12.98
C LEU A 179 -25.62 -0.58 -12.46
N LEU A 180 -24.96 -0.69 -11.30
CA LEU A 180 -24.17 0.40 -10.74
C LEU A 180 -22.67 0.18 -11.01
N LYS A 181 -22.04 1.12 -11.71
CA LYS A 181 -20.59 1.18 -11.86
C LYS A 181 -20.05 2.29 -10.95
N MET A 182 -19.24 1.91 -9.97
CA MET A 182 -18.54 2.84 -9.09
C MET A 182 -17.05 2.86 -9.44
N ASP A 183 -16.46 4.04 -9.46
CA ASP A 183 -15.01 4.23 -9.64
C ASP A 183 -14.51 5.22 -8.58
N ILE A 184 -13.30 4.99 -8.07
CA ILE A 184 -12.72 5.79 -6.97
C ILE A 184 -11.51 6.53 -7.51
N GLU A 185 -11.59 7.87 -7.54
CA GLU A 185 -10.46 8.69 -7.97
C GLU A 185 -9.28 8.57 -7.00
N LYS A 186 -8.10 8.20 -7.51
CA LYS A 186 -6.84 8.14 -6.75
C LYS A 186 -6.99 7.42 -5.42
N ALA A 187 -7.57 6.20 -5.43
CA ALA A 187 -7.90 5.44 -4.23
C ALA A 187 -6.79 5.44 -3.16
N PHE A 188 -5.52 5.25 -3.54
CA PHE A 188 -4.38 5.24 -2.62
C PHE A 188 -4.05 6.59 -1.95
N ASN A 189 -4.46 7.72 -2.54
CA ASN A 189 -4.22 9.04 -1.98
C ASN A 189 -5.28 9.44 -0.95
N HIS A 190 -6.44 8.75 -0.95
CA HIS A 190 -7.60 9.08 -0.13
C HIS A 190 -7.92 7.99 0.90
N VAL A 191 -6.99 7.04 1.13
CA VAL A 191 -7.16 6.02 2.18
C VAL A 191 -7.00 6.66 3.55
N ASN A 192 -8.02 6.56 4.39
CA ASN A 192 -7.89 6.84 5.81
C ASN A 192 -7.24 5.62 6.51
N TRP A 193 -6.11 5.86 7.18
CA TRP A 193 -5.32 4.80 7.81
C TRP A 193 -6.02 4.19 9.02
N ASP A 194 -6.69 4.97 9.85
CA ASP A 194 -7.41 4.46 11.03
C ASP A 194 -8.50 3.47 10.62
N PHE A 195 -9.28 3.83 9.59
CA PHE A 195 -10.29 2.98 8.98
C PHE A 195 -9.70 1.70 8.39
N LEU A 196 -8.54 1.79 7.72
CA LEU A 196 -7.85 0.62 7.20
C LEU A 196 -7.43 -0.31 8.34
N MET A 197 -6.88 0.24 9.43
CA MET A 197 -6.46 -0.54 10.60
C MET A 197 -7.66 -1.19 11.31
N ASP A 198 -8.79 -0.50 11.43
CA ASP A 198 -10.02 -1.07 11.98
C ASP A 198 -10.54 -2.26 11.14
N VAL A 199 -10.47 -2.15 9.80
CA VAL A 199 -10.85 -3.24 8.90
C VAL A 199 -9.88 -4.41 9.02
N MET A 200 -8.57 -4.14 9.06
CA MET A 200 -7.55 -5.18 9.22
C MET A 200 -7.71 -5.93 10.54
N SER A 201 -7.96 -5.21 11.64
CA SER A 201 -8.23 -5.79 12.95
C SER A 201 -9.45 -6.73 12.91
N LYS A 202 -10.55 -6.32 12.27
CA LYS A 202 -11.74 -7.16 12.10
C LYS A 202 -11.53 -8.38 11.20
N MET A 203 -10.53 -8.36 10.34
CA MET A 203 -10.12 -9.52 9.53
C MET A 203 -9.16 -10.45 10.28
N GLY A 204 -8.80 -10.12 11.51
CA GLY A 204 -7.83 -10.87 12.30
C GLY A 204 -6.38 -10.61 11.91
N LEU A 205 -6.09 -9.48 11.26
CA LEU A 205 -4.74 -9.08 10.86
C LEU A 205 -4.14 -8.09 11.86
N GLY A 206 -2.99 -8.44 12.44
CA GLY A 206 -2.16 -7.54 13.25
C GLY A 206 -2.72 -7.26 14.64
N ILE A 207 -3.19 -8.31 15.33
CA ILE A 207 -3.89 -8.16 16.61
C ILE A 207 -2.89 -8.02 17.77
N ASP A 208 -1.66 -8.51 17.67
CA ASP A 208 -0.70 -8.40 18.78
C ASP A 208 0.73 -8.08 18.31
N GLY A 209 1.23 -6.87 18.63
CA GLY A 209 2.68 -6.62 18.67
C GLY A 209 3.26 -5.41 17.92
N LEU A 210 2.46 -4.45 17.47
CA LEU A 210 2.98 -3.20 16.87
C LEU A 210 2.67 -1.92 17.66
N ILE A 211 1.99 -2.04 18.80
CA ILE A 211 1.73 -0.95 19.74
C ILE A 211 2.03 -1.45 21.16
N GLY A 212 3.32 -1.61 21.46
CA GLY A 212 3.84 -1.97 22.77
C GLY A 212 5.27 -1.48 22.92
#